data_AF-T1IDG8-F1
#
_entry.id   AF-T1IDG8-F1
#
_cell.length_a   1.000
_cell.length_b   1.000
_cell.length_c   1.000
_cell.angle_alpha   90.00
_cell.angle_beta   90.00
_cell.angle_gamma   90.00
#
_symmetry.space_group_name_H-M   'P 1'
#
loop_
_entity.id
_entity.type
_entity.pdbx_description
1 polymer ?
#
loop_
_entity_poly.entity_id
_entity_poly.type
_entity_poly.pdbx_seq_one_letter_code
_entity_poly.pdbx_strand_id
1 'polypeptide(L)'
;MVFVGLLLLAYCPDIVLTQHYYEDYDDTNSQIMEMYQKFGSHLFASPDYESGVRVANWYARSGVNPEELGNYVEGDIVFPNNISMARNGIVTLSSKWPHGIIPYTIAGRFSQTDLQTLKWAFAEYARLTCIKFVPRVNELDYIYIANDREGCYSAVGRVGGAQKINLQSPGCAQRGTVIHELMHVVGFFHEHTRWDRNRYVTIDYRNIIPGALVISNDNR
;
A
#
# COMPACT_ATOMS: atom_id res chain seq x y z
N MET A 1 -12.65 -3.09 -3.63
CA MET A 1 -12.02 -1.85 -4.16
C MET A 1 -10.90 -2.10 -5.18
N VAL A 2 -10.35 -3.32 -5.29
CA VAL A 2 -9.23 -3.70 -6.19
C VAL A 2 -9.45 -3.42 -7.70
N PHE A 3 -10.69 -3.43 -8.20
CA PHE A 3 -10.96 -3.38 -9.64
C PHE A 3 -10.66 -2.04 -10.32
N VAL A 4 -10.73 -0.91 -9.62
CA VAL A 4 -10.57 0.41 -10.25
C VAL A 4 -9.10 0.70 -10.58
N GLY A 5 -8.19 0.25 -9.71
CA GLY A 5 -6.76 0.51 -9.86
C GLY A 5 -6.12 -0.21 -11.06
N LEU A 6 -6.45 -1.48 -11.28
CA LEU A 6 -5.89 -2.27 -12.40
C LEU A 6 -6.25 -1.70 -13.78
N LEU A 7 -7.43 -1.06 -13.93
CA LEU A 7 -7.83 -0.39 -15.17
C LEU A 7 -6.99 0.85 -15.48
N LEU A 8 -6.52 1.57 -14.47
CA LEU A 8 -5.70 2.78 -14.65
C LEU A 8 -4.29 2.47 -15.17
N LEU A 9 -3.82 1.24 -14.99
CA LEU A 9 -2.48 0.79 -15.42
C LEU A 9 -2.47 0.12 -16.81
N ALA A 10 -3.61 0.12 -17.51
CA ALA A 10 -3.75 -0.53 -18.82
C ALA A 10 -3.04 0.19 -19.97
N TYR A 11 -2.61 1.46 -19.79
CA TYR A 11 -1.86 2.23 -20.79
C TYR A 11 -0.52 2.67 -20.22
N CYS A 12 0.56 2.32 -20.91
CA CYS A 12 1.92 2.57 -20.43
C CYS A 12 2.83 3.02 -21.57
N PRO A 13 2.88 4.32 -21.79
CA PRO A 13 4.14 5.01 -22.01
C PRO A 13 4.18 6.19 -21.03
N ASP A 14 4.87 5.97 -19.91
CA ASP A 14 4.90 6.82 -18.72
C ASP A 14 3.56 6.92 -17.99
N ILE A 15 3.52 6.52 -16.72
CA ILE A 15 2.37 6.70 -15.83
C ILE A 15 2.21 8.22 -15.61
N VAL A 16 1.63 8.92 -16.59
CA VAL A 16 1.22 10.32 -16.54
C VAL A 16 -0.28 10.30 -16.26
N LEU A 17 -0.65 10.37 -14.98
CA LEU A 17 -1.93 10.95 -14.64
C LEU A 17 -1.83 12.41 -15.10
N THR A 18 -2.60 12.74 -16.14
CA THR A 18 -2.73 14.06 -16.80
C THR A 18 -2.07 15.22 -16.05
N GLN A 19 -1.02 15.78 -16.65
CA GLN A 19 -0.53 17.13 -16.37
C GLN A 19 -1.72 18.11 -16.40
N HIS A 20 -2.17 18.56 -15.23
CA HIS A 20 -2.58 19.95 -15.09
C HIS A 20 -1.46 20.65 -14.34
N TYR A 21 -0.68 21.41 -15.11
CA TYR A 21 0.28 22.44 -14.72
C TYR A 21 0.03 22.97 -13.30
N TYR A 22 0.92 22.65 -12.37
CA TYR A 22 1.19 23.49 -11.21
C TYR A 22 2.71 23.56 -11.09
N GLU A 23 3.20 24.79 -11.18
CA GLU A 23 4.61 25.17 -11.15
C GLU A 23 5.30 24.65 -9.88
N ASP A 24 6.57 24.25 -10.04
CA ASP A 24 7.51 23.90 -8.97
C ASP A 24 7.45 24.95 -7.84
N TYR A 25 6.96 24.53 -6.67
CA TYR A 25 7.24 25.22 -5.41
C TYR A 25 7.55 24.16 -4.34
N ASP A 26 8.62 24.41 -3.60
CA ASP A 26 9.21 23.59 -2.53
C ASP A 26 8.18 23.28 -1.42
N ASP A 27 7.46 22.15 -1.56
CA ASP A 27 6.27 21.78 -0.76
C ASP A 27 6.45 20.47 0.06
N THR A 28 7.67 19.96 0.13
CA THR A 28 7.94 18.68 0.85
C THR A 28 7.75 18.81 2.36
N ASN A 29 8.15 19.94 2.96
CA ASN A 29 8.06 20.17 4.39
C ASN A 29 6.62 20.46 4.87
N SER A 30 5.83 21.19 4.11
CA SER A 30 4.42 21.51 4.43
C SER A 30 3.53 20.28 4.41
N GLN A 31 3.75 19.37 3.45
CA GLN A 31 2.93 18.16 3.31
C GLN A 31 3.29 17.09 4.35
N ILE A 32 4.58 16.93 4.70
CA ILE A 32 4.97 16.07 5.84
C ILE A 32 4.33 16.60 7.12
N MET A 33 4.27 17.92 7.31
CA MET A 33 3.62 18.53 8.46
C MET A 33 2.09 18.33 8.44
N GLU A 34 1.44 18.43 7.28
CA GLU A 34 0.00 18.11 7.13
C GLU A 34 -0.28 16.63 7.40
N MET A 35 0.58 15.72 6.94
CA MET A 35 0.47 14.29 7.24
C MET A 35 0.76 13.97 8.70
N TYR A 36 1.72 14.65 9.33
CA TYR A 36 1.98 14.52 10.76
C TYR A 36 0.82 15.09 11.59
N GLN A 37 0.18 16.16 11.14
CA GLN A 37 -1.06 16.65 11.74
C GLN A 37 -2.17 15.61 11.61
N LYS A 38 -2.34 15.02 10.41
CA LYS A 38 -3.39 14.04 10.13
C LYS A 38 -3.17 12.70 10.84
N PHE A 39 -1.95 12.16 10.81
CA PHE A 39 -1.62 10.79 11.24
C PHE A 39 -0.78 10.72 12.53
N GLY A 40 -0.27 11.84 13.04
CA GLY A 40 0.49 11.89 14.28
C GLY A 40 1.66 10.90 14.33
N SER A 41 1.84 10.24 15.48
CA SER A 41 2.86 9.21 15.67
C SER A 41 2.62 7.93 14.86
N HIS A 42 1.40 7.71 14.33
CA HIS A 42 1.10 6.55 13.50
C HIS A 42 1.73 6.65 12.11
N LEU A 43 2.11 7.87 11.67
CA LEU A 43 2.80 8.07 10.41
C LEU A 43 4.08 7.24 10.31
N PHE A 44 4.80 7.07 11.42
CA PHE A 44 6.03 6.29 11.50
C PHE A 44 5.85 5.02 12.34
N ALA A 45 4.62 4.50 12.44
CA ALA A 45 4.37 3.27 13.18
C ALA A 45 5.19 2.12 12.56
N SER A 46 6.02 1.50 13.41
CA SER A 46 6.75 0.30 13.03
C SER A 46 5.80 -0.89 12.94
N PRO A 47 6.07 -1.86 12.04
CA PRO A 47 5.41 -3.16 12.05
C PRO A 47 5.33 -3.76 13.46
N ASP A 48 4.14 -4.18 13.87
CA ASP A 48 3.86 -4.57 15.26
C ASP A 48 3.28 -5.99 15.39
N TYR A 49 3.61 -6.64 16.50
CA TYR A 49 3.22 -8.02 16.78
C TYR A 49 1.71 -8.20 17.02
N GLU A 50 1.02 -7.19 17.57
CA GLU A 50 -0.41 -7.27 17.89
C GLU A 50 -1.27 -7.29 16.62
N SER A 51 -0.86 -6.56 15.59
CA SER A 51 -1.42 -6.67 14.23
C SER A 51 -1.37 -8.12 13.74
N GLY A 52 -0.24 -8.79 13.95
CA GLY A 52 -0.10 -10.19 13.60
C GLY A 52 -0.92 -11.16 14.46
N VAL A 53 -1.14 -10.85 15.74
CA VAL A 53 -2.07 -11.62 16.61
C VAL A 53 -3.49 -11.56 16.03
N ARG A 54 -3.96 -10.38 15.62
CA ARG A 54 -5.31 -10.20 15.07
C ARG A 54 -5.47 -10.97 13.75
N VAL A 55 -4.50 -10.88 12.85
CA VAL A 55 -4.53 -11.65 11.59
C VAL A 55 -4.43 -13.16 11.83
N ALA A 56 -3.68 -13.61 12.84
CA ALA A 56 -3.62 -15.04 13.16
C ALA A 56 -4.95 -15.61 13.67
N ASN A 57 -5.80 -14.77 14.28
CA ASN A 57 -7.14 -15.13 14.74
C ASN A 57 -8.23 -14.89 13.69
N TRP A 58 -7.86 -14.36 12.51
CA TRP A 58 -8.79 -14.09 11.43
C TRP A 58 -9.28 -15.38 10.75
N TYR A 59 -10.51 -15.35 10.23
CA TYR A 59 -11.08 -16.41 9.40
C TYR A 59 -12.04 -15.81 8.36
N ALA A 60 -12.23 -16.49 7.23
CA ALA A 60 -12.96 -15.96 6.06
C ALA A 60 -14.41 -15.49 6.28
N ARG A 61 -15.03 -15.85 7.41
CA ARG A 61 -16.41 -15.45 7.78
C ARG A 61 -16.45 -14.43 8.92
N SER A 62 -15.31 -13.89 9.34
CA SER A 62 -15.22 -12.88 10.40
C SER A 62 -15.91 -11.56 10.03
N GLY A 63 -16.13 -11.31 8.73
CA GLY A 63 -16.74 -10.07 8.24
C GLY A 63 -15.81 -8.87 8.22
N VAL A 64 -14.52 -9.07 8.50
CA VAL A 64 -13.48 -8.04 8.46
C VAL A 64 -12.39 -8.48 7.50
N ASN A 65 -11.83 -7.56 6.71
CA ASN A 65 -10.72 -7.89 5.83
C ASN A 65 -9.41 -7.97 6.63
N PRO A 66 -8.50 -8.93 6.36
CA PRO A 66 -7.28 -9.07 7.14
C PRO A 66 -6.35 -7.84 7.04
N GLU A 67 -6.40 -7.09 5.93
CA GLU A 67 -5.70 -5.81 5.74
C GLU A 67 -6.19 -4.69 6.68
N GLU A 68 -7.43 -4.75 7.17
CA GLU A 68 -7.98 -3.73 8.09
C GLU A 68 -7.59 -3.97 9.56
N LEU A 69 -6.84 -5.05 9.84
CA LEU A 69 -6.49 -5.46 11.20
C LEU A 69 -5.14 -4.89 11.69
N GLY A 70 -4.40 -4.17 10.85
CA GLY A 70 -3.13 -3.57 11.25
C GLY A 70 -3.31 -2.25 12.03
N ASN A 71 -2.30 -1.88 12.83
CA ASN A 71 -2.22 -0.56 13.48
C ASN A 71 -1.50 0.48 12.58
N TYR A 72 -1.44 0.23 11.29
CA TYR A 72 -0.72 1.04 10.31
C TYR A 72 -1.61 2.16 9.78
N VAL A 73 -1.04 3.09 9.02
CA VAL A 73 -1.84 4.15 8.41
C VAL A 73 -2.87 3.52 7.48
N GLU A 74 -4.13 3.91 7.65
CA GLU A 74 -5.26 3.32 6.92
C GLU A 74 -5.40 1.79 7.05
N GLY A 75 -4.76 1.18 8.04
CA GLY A 75 -4.82 -0.26 8.33
C GLY A 75 -3.57 -1.03 7.92
N ASP A 76 -2.97 -0.73 6.77
CA ASP A 76 -1.95 -1.55 6.09
C ASP A 76 -0.84 -0.74 5.38
N ILE A 77 -0.77 0.59 5.57
CA ILE A 77 0.27 1.42 4.96
C ILE A 77 1.35 1.78 5.99
N VAL A 78 2.59 1.42 5.68
CA VAL A 78 3.78 1.83 6.45
C VAL A 78 4.58 2.89 5.70
N PHE A 79 4.98 3.96 6.39
CA PHE A 79 5.90 4.94 5.84
C PHE A 79 7.29 4.78 6.47
N PRO A 80 8.34 4.63 5.65
CA PRO A 80 9.71 4.64 6.12
C PRO A 80 10.11 6.05 6.60
N ASN A 81 11.07 6.08 7.52
CA ASN A 81 11.51 7.28 8.25
C ASN A 81 12.15 8.39 7.37
N ASN A 82 12.18 8.24 6.03
CA ASN A 82 12.70 9.18 5.04
C ASN A 82 11.80 9.10 3.77
N ILE A 83 11.00 10.12 3.47
CA ILE A 83 9.55 10.12 3.17
C ILE A 83 9.14 11.56 2.79
N SER A 84 9.68 12.14 1.70
CA SER A 84 9.10 13.29 0.97
C SER A 84 7.83 12.86 0.20
N MET A 85 6.64 13.11 0.74
CA MET A 85 5.38 12.54 0.23
C MET A 85 4.43 13.62 -0.27
N ALA A 86 4.14 13.58 -1.58
CA ALA A 86 3.15 14.42 -2.24
C ALA A 86 2.05 13.56 -2.90
N ARG A 87 0.85 13.56 -2.29
CA ARG A 87 -0.48 13.15 -2.82
C ARG A 87 -0.82 11.64 -2.89
N ASN A 88 -2.12 11.34 -3.12
CA ASN A 88 -2.84 10.03 -3.12
C ASN A 88 -2.46 9.04 -4.24
N GLY A 89 -1.24 9.16 -4.71
CA GLY A 89 -0.50 8.26 -5.57
C GLY A 89 0.82 8.97 -5.74
N ILE A 90 1.96 8.31 -5.53
CA ILE A 90 3.18 9.11 -5.40
C ILE A 90 3.47 9.84 -6.72
N VAL A 91 3.28 11.16 -6.69
CA VAL A 91 3.45 12.03 -7.86
C VAL A 91 4.93 12.34 -8.08
N THR A 92 5.78 12.16 -7.07
CA THR A 92 7.22 12.25 -7.24
C THR A 92 7.72 11.08 -8.10
N LEU A 93 8.32 11.42 -9.25
CA LEU A 93 8.92 10.45 -10.18
C LEU A 93 9.92 9.51 -9.47
N SER A 94 10.55 9.99 -8.40
CA SER A 94 11.48 9.22 -7.55
C SER A 94 10.84 8.03 -6.85
N SER A 95 9.52 7.98 -6.70
CA SER A 95 8.84 6.84 -6.08
C SER A 95 8.06 5.97 -7.06
N LYS A 96 8.24 6.19 -8.37
CA LYS A 96 7.80 5.25 -9.40
C LYS A 96 8.88 4.22 -9.64
N TRP A 97 8.45 2.99 -9.90
CA TRP A 97 9.35 1.91 -10.33
C TRP A 97 9.80 2.14 -11.78
N PRO A 98 11.11 2.22 -12.06
CA PRO A 98 11.61 2.45 -13.42
C PRO A 98 11.07 1.41 -14.40
N HIS A 99 10.54 1.88 -15.54
CA HIS A 99 9.96 1.04 -16.59
C HIS A 99 8.85 0.08 -16.13
N GLY A 100 8.21 0.34 -14.98
CA GLY A 100 7.21 -0.56 -14.39
C GLY A 100 7.78 -1.91 -13.94
N ILE A 101 9.11 -2.01 -13.77
CA ILE A 101 9.79 -3.22 -13.32
C ILE A 101 9.98 -3.16 -11.80
N ILE A 102 9.47 -4.16 -11.12
CA ILE A 102 9.53 -4.28 -9.66
C ILE A 102 10.33 -5.54 -9.32
N PRO A 103 11.63 -5.42 -9.01
CA PRO A 103 12.44 -6.54 -8.58
C PRO A 103 11.94 -7.06 -7.23
N TYR A 104 11.86 -8.39 -7.07
CA TYR A 104 11.41 -9.01 -5.83
C TYR A 104 12.32 -10.16 -5.37
N THR A 105 12.33 -10.38 -4.05
CA THR A 105 12.78 -11.63 -3.43
C THR A 105 11.69 -12.21 -2.54
N ILE A 106 11.71 -13.52 -2.29
CA ILE A 106 10.83 -14.18 -1.34
C ILE A 106 11.67 -14.56 -0.13
N ALA A 107 11.48 -13.84 0.99
CA ALA A 107 12.19 -14.07 2.24
C ALA A 107 11.37 -14.93 3.21
N GLY A 108 10.03 -14.82 3.14
CA GLY A 108 9.11 -15.56 4.00
C GLY A 108 9.02 -17.05 3.68
N ARG A 109 8.59 -17.83 4.69
CA ARG A 109 8.34 -19.27 4.57
C ARG A 109 6.90 -19.52 4.16
N PHE A 110 6.63 -19.39 2.88
CA PHE A 110 5.30 -19.57 2.30
C PHE A 110 4.98 -21.03 1.99
N SER A 111 3.71 -21.41 2.14
CA SER A 111 3.23 -22.70 1.66
C SER A 111 3.24 -22.76 0.12
N GLN A 112 3.15 -23.96 -0.46
CA GLN A 112 3.06 -24.10 -1.91
C GLN A 112 1.84 -23.37 -2.49
N THR A 113 0.72 -23.36 -1.75
CA THR A 113 -0.50 -22.64 -2.13
C THR A 113 -0.29 -21.13 -2.12
N ASP A 114 0.36 -20.60 -1.09
CA ASP A 114 0.66 -19.16 -1.00
C ASP A 114 1.59 -18.72 -2.15
N LEU A 115 2.61 -19.53 -2.46
CA LEU A 115 3.51 -19.29 -3.59
C LEU A 115 2.77 -19.32 -4.93
N GLN A 116 1.77 -20.19 -5.09
CA GLN A 116 0.91 -20.20 -6.29
C GLN A 116 0.05 -18.94 -6.37
N THR A 117 -0.53 -18.48 -5.26
CA THR A 117 -1.28 -17.22 -5.20
C THR A 117 -0.40 -16.02 -5.58
N LEU A 118 0.82 -15.96 -5.06
CA LEU A 118 1.76 -14.89 -5.38
C LEU A 118 2.16 -14.90 -6.87
N LYS A 119 2.51 -16.07 -7.42
CA LYS A 119 2.82 -16.22 -8.85
C LYS A 119 1.63 -15.84 -9.73
N TRP A 120 0.42 -16.23 -9.34
CA TRP A 120 -0.81 -15.84 -10.02
C TRP A 120 -0.98 -14.32 -10.03
N ALA A 121 -0.74 -13.65 -8.90
CA ALA A 121 -0.86 -12.19 -8.80
C ALA A 121 0.14 -11.47 -9.72
N PHE A 122 1.41 -11.92 -9.76
CA PHE A 122 2.41 -11.37 -10.69
C PHE A 122 2.00 -11.55 -12.15
N ALA A 123 1.47 -12.72 -12.52
CA ALA A 123 0.98 -12.98 -13.86
C ALA A 123 -0.23 -12.09 -14.20
N GLU A 124 -1.11 -11.84 -13.24
CA GLU A 124 -2.30 -11.00 -13.45
C GLU A 124 -1.92 -9.53 -13.69
N TYR A 125 -0.96 -8.98 -12.95
CA TYR A 125 -0.38 -7.67 -13.24
C TYR A 125 0.24 -7.62 -14.63
N ALA A 126 1.07 -8.60 -14.99
CA ALA A 126 1.72 -8.65 -16.31
C ALA A 126 0.72 -8.83 -17.47
N ARG A 127 -0.44 -9.45 -17.20
CA ARG A 127 -1.50 -9.67 -18.19
C ARG A 127 -2.37 -8.44 -18.40
N LEU A 128 -2.68 -7.71 -17.32
CA LEU A 128 -3.63 -6.59 -17.34
C LEU A 128 -2.96 -5.22 -17.47
N THR A 129 -1.66 -5.13 -17.20
CA THR A 129 -0.93 -3.87 -17.06
C THR A 129 0.46 -3.98 -17.67
N CYS A 130 1.20 -2.86 -17.68
CA CYS A 130 2.63 -2.89 -18.01
C CYS A 130 3.55 -3.27 -16.85
N ILE A 131 3.02 -3.43 -15.63
CA ILE A 131 3.82 -3.72 -14.44
C ILE A 131 4.32 -5.16 -14.49
N LYS A 132 5.61 -5.34 -14.21
CA LYS A 132 6.26 -6.65 -14.16
C LYS A 132 7.01 -6.83 -12.85
N PHE A 133 6.61 -7.85 -12.10
CA PHE A 133 7.37 -8.35 -10.96
C PHE A 133 8.42 -9.33 -11.47
N VAL A 134 9.69 -9.06 -11.21
CA VAL A 134 10.82 -9.87 -11.71
C VAL A 134 11.69 -10.36 -10.55
N PRO A 135 12.22 -11.59 -10.57
CA PRO A 135 13.18 -12.03 -9.56
C PRO A 135 14.40 -11.09 -9.57
N ARG A 136 14.75 -10.57 -8.38
CA ARG A 136 15.91 -9.69 -8.21
C ARG A 136 17.21 -10.42 -8.53
N VAL A 137 18.14 -9.71 -9.17
CA VAL A 137 19.53 -10.15 -9.40
C VAL A 137 20.51 -9.29 -8.59
N ASN A 138 20.55 -7.98 -8.86
CA ASN A 138 21.51 -7.04 -8.25
C ASN A 138 20.95 -5.62 -8.05
N GLU A 139 19.65 -5.44 -8.28
CA GLU A 139 18.98 -4.15 -8.16
C GLU A 139 19.06 -3.66 -6.72
N LEU A 140 19.38 -2.37 -6.54
CA LEU A 140 19.44 -1.73 -5.23
C LEU A 140 18.06 -1.56 -4.63
N ASP A 141 17.10 -1.15 -5.47
CA ASP A 141 15.71 -0.96 -5.10
C ASP A 141 14.92 -2.21 -5.44
N TYR A 142 14.29 -2.84 -4.45
CA TYR A 142 13.53 -4.06 -4.63
C TYR A 142 12.59 -4.29 -3.46
N ILE A 143 11.55 -5.09 -3.68
CA ILE A 143 10.69 -5.56 -2.60
C ILE A 143 11.18 -6.92 -2.08
N TYR A 144 11.07 -7.17 -0.78
CA TYR A 144 11.21 -8.52 -0.24
C TYR A 144 9.92 -8.93 0.45
N ILE A 145 9.46 -10.13 0.10
CA ILE A 145 8.16 -10.64 0.50
C ILE A 145 8.33 -11.53 1.71
N ALA A 146 7.81 -11.08 2.85
CA ALA A 146 7.87 -11.74 4.14
C ALA A 146 6.48 -12.20 4.58
N ASN A 147 6.44 -13.08 5.57
CA ASN A 147 5.22 -13.55 6.21
C ASN A 147 5.35 -13.56 7.74
N ASP A 148 6.00 -12.51 8.25
CA ASP A 148 6.20 -12.33 9.68
C ASP A 148 4.85 -12.10 10.38
N ARG A 149 4.86 -12.27 11.71
CA ARG A 149 3.67 -12.11 12.54
C ARG A 149 3.35 -10.63 12.81
N GLU A 150 3.08 -9.90 11.74
CA GLU A 150 2.89 -8.45 11.73
C GLU A 150 1.67 -8.01 10.87
N GLY A 151 0.86 -8.96 10.40
CA GLY A 151 -0.33 -8.68 9.59
C GLY A 151 -0.07 -8.48 8.09
N CYS A 152 -0.95 -7.74 7.41
CA CYS A 152 -0.83 -7.43 5.98
C CYS A 152 -0.44 -5.96 5.85
N TYR A 153 0.67 -5.67 5.16
CA TYR A 153 1.06 -4.28 4.90
C TYR A 153 2.11 -4.13 3.80
N SER A 154 2.19 -2.91 3.25
CA SER A 154 3.27 -2.45 2.38
C SER A 154 3.51 -0.95 2.50
N ALA A 155 4.64 -0.51 1.97
CA ALA A 155 4.84 0.91 1.67
C ALA A 155 4.18 1.24 0.32
N VAL A 156 3.76 2.50 0.14
CA VAL A 156 3.24 2.95 -1.14
C VAL A 156 4.41 3.34 -2.07
N GLY A 157 4.46 2.76 -3.27
CA GLY A 157 5.44 3.06 -4.31
C GLY A 157 6.86 2.56 -4.02
N ARG A 158 7.83 3.06 -4.79
CA ARG A 158 9.26 2.79 -4.60
C ARG A 158 9.82 3.73 -3.53
N VAL A 159 10.33 3.16 -2.44
CA VAL A 159 10.93 3.90 -1.34
C VAL A 159 12.42 4.16 -1.57
N GLY A 160 13.09 3.23 -2.25
CA GLY A 160 14.55 3.16 -2.34
C GLY A 160 15.12 2.10 -1.41
N GLY A 161 16.12 1.37 -1.88
CA GLY A 161 16.68 0.21 -1.18
C GLY A 161 15.72 -0.98 -1.10
N ALA A 162 16.00 -1.88 -0.16
CA ALA A 162 15.15 -3.02 0.14
C ALA A 162 13.91 -2.57 0.94
N GLN A 163 12.71 -2.80 0.42
CA GLN A 163 11.46 -2.51 1.14
C GLN A 163 10.64 -3.78 1.40
N LYS A 164 10.11 -3.91 2.62
CA LYS A 164 9.32 -5.07 3.03
C LYS A 164 7.90 -5.00 2.48
N ILE A 165 7.36 -6.13 2.09
CA ILE A 165 5.91 -6.37 2.07
C ILE A 165 5.64 -7.55 3.01
N ASN A 166 4.64 -7.44 3.87
CA ASN A 166 4.28 -8.52 4.77
C ASN A 166 2.95 -9.14 4.36
N LEU A 167 2.98 -10.43 4.04
CA LEU A 167 1.82 -11.25 3.72
C LEU A 167 1.74 -12.39 4.73
N GLN A 168 1.32 -12.08 5.96
CA GLN A 168 1.16 -13.08 7.01
C GLN A 168 0.21 -14.22 6.57
N SER A 169 0.61 -15.47 6.81
CA SER A 169 -0.23 -16.65 6.63
C SER A 169 -0.69 -17.20 7.99
N PRO A 170 -1.96 -17.61 8.16
CA PRO A 170 -3.08 -17.42 7.22
C PRO A 170 -3.56 -15.95 7.18
N GLY A 171 -4.39 -15.61 6.19
CA GLY A 171 -5.02 -14.29 6.08
C GLY A 171 -4.53 -13.50 4.88
N CYS A 172 -3.29 -13.04 4.87
CA CYS A 172 -2.82 -12.09 3.87
C CYS A 172 -2.43 -12.75 2.53
N ALA A 173 -2.11 -14.05 2.51
CA ALA A 173 -1.74 -14.78 1.29
C ALA A 173 -2.95 -15.20 0.42
N GLN A 174 -4.02 -14.41 0.44
CA GLN A 174 -5.23 -14.60 -0.38
C GLN A 174 -5.17 -13.74 -1.65
N ARG A 175 -5.84 -14.18 -2.74
CA ARG A 175 -5.79 -13.50 -4.04
C ARG A 175 -6.08 -12.00 -3.95
N GLY A 176 -7.11 -11.61 -3.21
CA GLY A 176 -7.51 -10.20 -3.04
C GLY A 176 -6.44 -9.39 -2.33
N THR A 177 -6.04 -9.83 -1.14
CA THR A 177 -5.03 -9.15 -0.31
C THR A 177 -3.67 -9.10 -0.99
N VAL A 178 -3.22 -10.16 -1.67
CA VAL A 178 -1.95 -10.11 -2.42
C VAL A 178 -1.99 -9.07 -3.55
N ILE A 179 -3.08 -8.99 -4.33
CA ILE A 179 -3.18 -7.95 -5.36
C ILE A 179 -3.18 -6.55 -4.74
N HIS A 180 -3.88 -6.39 -3.61
CA HIS A 180 -3.98 -5.14 -2.85
C HIS A 180 -2.63 -4.66 -2.33
N GLU A 181 -1.86 -5.50 -1.63
CA GLU A 181 -0.54 -5.11 -1.13
C GLU A 181 0.44 -4.81 -2.27
N LEU A 182 0.37 -5.56 -3.37
CA LEU A 182 1.15 -5.25 -4.57
C LEU A 182 0.70 -3.94 -5.23
N MET A 183 -0.57 -3.53 -5.06
CA MET A 183 -1.08 -2.24 -5.55
C MET A 183 -0.47 -1.07 -4.77
N HIS A 184 -0.30 -1.23 -3.45
CA HIS A 184 0.48 -0.29 -2.64
C HIS A 184 1.90 -0.18 -3.17
N VAL A 185 2.59 -1.30 -3.39
CA VAL A 185 3.96 -1.30 -3.97
C VAL A 185 4.01 -0.55 -5.31
N VAL A 186 3.00 -0.71 -6.16
CA VAL A 186 2.92 0.02 -7.44
C VAL A 186 2.80 1.54 -7.25
N GLY A 187 2.14 1.98 -6.17
CA GLY A 187 2.07 3.39 -5.79
C GLY A 187 0.67 3.92 -5.50
N PHE A 188 -0.31 3.05 -5.23
CA PHE A 188 -1.69 3.48 -4.95
C PHE A 188 -1.99 3.50 -3.46
N PHE A 189 -2.72 4.52 -3.03
CA PHE A 189 -3.38 4.57 -1.73
C PHE A 189 -4.79 3.99 -1.83
N HIS A 190 -5.51 3.94 -0.72
CA HIS A 190 -6.91 3.52 -0.74
C HIS A 190 -7.80 4.49 -1.52
N GLU A 191 -8.64 3.94 -2.41
CA GLU A 191 -9.54 4.73 -3.25
C GLU A 191 -10.48 5.63 -2.44
N HIS A 192 -10.94 5.15 -1.28
CA HIS A 192 -11.85 5.89 -0.41
C HIS A 192 -11.19 7.10 0.27
N THR A 193 -9.87 7.32 0.14
CA THR A 193 -9.19 8.49 0.70
C THR A 193 -8.90 9.58 -0.32
N ARG A 194 -9.31 9.37 -1.59
CA ARG A 194 -9.27 10.38 -2.67
C ARG A 194 -9.82 11.74 -2.24
N TRP A 195 -9.20 12.78 -2.78
CA TRP A 195 -9.58 14.17 -2.54
C TRP A 195 -11.03 14.46 -2.98
N ASP A 196 -11.51 13.78 -4.03
CA ASP A 196 -12.86 13.93 -4.58
C ASP A 196 -13.87 12.91 -4.02
N ARG A 197 -13.49 12.11 -3.02
CA ARG A 197 -14.34 11.01 -2.48
C ARG A 197 -15.73 11.46 -2.06
N ASN A 198 -15.85 12.69 -1.53
CA ASN A 198 -17.11 13.22 -0.99
C ASN A 198 -18.18 13.43 -2.09
N ARG A 199 -17.80 13.33 -3.36
CA ARG A 199 -18.72 13.32 -4.50
C ARG A 199 -19.36 11.95 -4.77
N TYR A 200 -18.80 10.87 -4.22
CA TYR A 200 -19.19 9.49 -4.54
C TYR A 200 -19.62 8.70 -3.30
N VAL A 201 -19.03 8.99 -2.13
CA VAL A 201 -19.31 8.28 -0.88
C VAL A 201 -19.50 9.28 0.27
N THR A 202 -20.36 8.92 1.22
CA THR A 202 -20.53 9.64 2.50
C THR A 202 -19.99 8.76 3.62
N ILE A 203 -19.10 9.31 4.44
CA ILE A 203 -18.57 8.61 5.60
C ILE A 203 -19.50 8.86 6.79
N ASP A 204 -20.16 7.82 7.29
CA ASP A 204 -20.89 7.91 8.56
C ASP A 204 -19.91 7.70 9.72
N TYR A 205 -19.34 8.81 10.20
CA TYR A 205 -18.35 8.83 11.27
C TYR A 205 -18.85 8.19 12.59
N ARG A 206 -20.17 8.09 12.80
CA ARG A 206 -20.75 7.45 13.99
C ARG A 206 -20.55 5.94 14.00
N ASN A 207 -20.30 5.34 12.83
CA ASN A 207 -20.09 3.91 12.68
C ASN A 207 -18.61 3.52 12.63
N ILE A 208 -17.70 4.47 12.84
CA ILE A 208 -16.27 4.18 12.86
C ILE A 208 -15.85 3.73 14.25
N ILE A 209 -15.10 2.63 14.32
CA ILE A 209 -14.60 2.06 15.57
C ILE A 209 -13.76 3.14 16.29
N PRO A 210 -14.02 3.41 17.57
CA PRO A 210 -13.21 4.36 18.34
C PRO A 210 -11.72 4.04 18.25
N GLY A 211 -10.90 5.03 17.92
CA GLY A 211 -9.46 4.88 17.74
C GLY A 211 -9.01 4.43 16.35
N ALA A 212 -9.91 4.03 15.45
CA ALA A 212 -9.58 3.75 14.04
C ALA A 212 -9.44 5.03 13.21
N LEU A 213 -10.05 6.13 13.65
CA LEU A 213 -9.82 7.46 13.09
C LEU A 213 -8.52 8.03 13.65
N VAL A 214 -7.50 8.13 12.80
CA VAL A 214 -6.41 9.08 13.02
C VAL A 214 -6.88 10.42 12.46
N ILE A 215 -7.67 11.15 13.24
CA ILE A 215 -8.03 12.53 12.93
C ILE A 215 -7.64 13.36 14.15
N SER A 216 -6.61 14.21 14.00
CA SER A 216 -6.50 15.39 14.85
C SER A 216 -7.72 16.27 14.57
N ASN A 217 -8.57 16.46 15.58
CA ASN A 217 -9.58 17.51 15.70
C ASN A 217 -9.72 18.45 14.47
N ASP A 218 -10.41 18.04 13.41
CA ASP A 218 -10.97 19.01 12.46
C ASP A 218 -12.40 19.28 12.92
N ASN A 219 -12.52 20.26 13.82
CA ASN A 219 -13.77 20.94 14.07
C ASN A 219 -14.08 21.81 12.85
N ARG A 220 -14.73 21.26 11.83
CA ARG A 220 -15.53 22.02 10.86
C ARG A 220 -16.75 21.25 10.42
#